data_AF-A0A2J6PVH0-F1
#
_entry.id   AF-A0A2J6PVH0-F1
#
_cell.length_a   1.000
_cell.length_b   1.000
_cell.length_c   1.000
_cell.angle_alpha   90.00
_cell.angle_beta   90.00
_cell.angle_gamma   90.00
#
_symmetry.space_group_name_H-M   'P 1'
#
loop_
_entity.id
_entity.type
_entity.pdbx_description
1 polymer ?
#
loop_
_entity_poly.entity_id
_entity_poly.type
_entity_poly.pdbx_seq_one_letter_code
_entity_poly.pdbx_strand_id
1 'polypeptide(L)'
;MALNRKYAALPDLDSAPDIYETPELTDDNSTAPTGRAHSQSTTSSYKDFDDDEDDSPGISRSRLQPDEARNYFSPAQIDARDVDFSDRVTAKRKSYKASTRRQRKQEDGTEEFGDFSDEGDGESLERKLARLKREIEEVKEEYGKRQAENKGVVEENAGKDLGPDVTALSKMLDGISVTSGATAASASAKFAKDLGTGIKANGPPQTSQGTGDPATYTVTYAPTYQQSHALAKAADFDGRLALLEKALGISPAELPSINGSSTAKAILPTLDTLQRQISVISESTPSSLDSISRRVRTLTQEAERLEESRKAAKTAQDILRAAGGDVASEEGEDSEQVAKINALYGTLTTIENLSPLLPSLLDRLRSLRAIHADAATASESLERTEKKQAEMASDIRKWREGLEKVEEAMKNGEAVMSGNMKVVEGWVKDLEQKMEKL
;
A
#
# COMPACT_ATOMS: atom_id res chain seq x y z
N MET A 1 36.86 25.32 25.49
CA MET A 1 36.96 24.75 24.14
C MET A 1 37.84 23.51 24.21
N ALA A 2 37.30 22.35 23.84
CA ALA A 2 38.08 21.11 23.85
C ALA A 2 38.94 21.08 22.57
N LEU A 3 40.24 21.32 22.70
CA LEU A 3 41.17 21.21 21.58
C LEU A 3 41.15 19.76 21.06
N ASN A 4 40.63 19.58 19.85
CA ASN A 4 40.56 18.28 19.19
C ASN A 4 41.99 17.74 18.98
N ARG A 5 42.29 16.57 19.55
CA ARG A 5 43.63 15.94 19.51
C ARG A 5 44.19 15.77 18.10
N LYS A 6 43.34 15.69 17.08
CA LYS A 6 43.72 15.58 15.67
C LYS A 6 44.47 16.83 15.15
N TYR A 7 44.18 18.01 15.71
CA TYR A 7 44.71 19.29 15.21
C TYR A 7 45.78 19.91 16.14
N ALA A 8 46.01 19.32 17.30
CA ALA A 8 46.94 19.85 18.32
C ALA A 8 48.42 19.87 17.89
N ALA A 9 48.80 19.10 16.86
CA ALA A 9 50.16 19.04 16.34
C ALA A 9 50.44 20.06 15.22
N LEU A 10 49.42 20.79 14.75
CA LEU A 10 49.63 21.85 13.76
C LEU A 10 50.06 23.14 14.46
N PRO A 11 51.19 23.76 14.05
CA PRO A 11 51.52 25.12 14.50
C PRO A 11 50.50 26.10 13.87
N ASP A 12 50.01 27.04 14.67
CA ASP A 12 49.01 28.07 14.30
C ASP A 12 47.53 27.62 14.26
N LEU A 13 47.04 27.08 15.38
CA LEU A 13 45.61 26.80 15.56
C LEU A 13 44.90 28.04 16.13
N ASP A 14 43.91 28.55 15.38
CA ASP A 14 43.09 29.68 15.81
C ASP A 14 42.24 29.33 17.04
N SER A 15 42.16 30.28 17.98
CA SER A 15 41.34 30.18 19.21
C SER A 15 40.05 31.02 19.14
N ALA A 16 39.76 31.60 17.96
CA ALA A 16 38.50 32.26 17.67
C ALA A 16 37.29 31.32 17.88
N PRO A 17 36.08 31.87 18.13
CA PRO A 17 34.85 31.09 18.10
C PRO A 17 34.67 30.44 16.71
N ASP A 18 34.26 29.17 16.71
CA ASP A 18 34.03 28.37 15.49
C ASP A 18 32.95 29.00 14.58
N ILE A 19 32.01 29.74 15.15
CA ILE A 19 30.87 30.34 14.46
C ILE A 19 30.70 31.79 14.92
N TYR A 20 30.75 32.72 13.96
CA TYR A 20 30.36 34.12 14.17
C TYR A 20 28.97 34.33 13.57
N GLU A 21 27.94 34.25 14.40
CA GLU A 21 26.56 34.46 14.01
C GLU A 21 25.99 35.77 14.55
N THR A 22 25.06 36.35 13.80
CA THR A 22 24.23 37.46 14.29
C THR A 22 23.28 36.93 15.38
N PRO A 23 22.97 37.69 16.44
CA PRO A 23 22.01 37.26 17.45
C PRO A 23 20.70 36.83 16.79
N GLU A 24 20.17 35.68 17.20
CA GLU A 24 18.87 35.20 16.73
C GLU A 24 17.82 36.29 16.99
N LEU A 25 17.34 36.91 15.92
CA LEU A 25 16.17 37.78 15.96
C LEU A 25 14.99 36.86 16.29
N THR A 26 14.30 37.14 17.40
CA THR A 26 13.11 36.40 17.85
C THR A 26 11.89 36.70 16.96
N ASP A 27 12.06 36.69 15.63
CA ASP A 27 11.03 37.00 14.65
C ASP A 27 9.95 35.90 14.56
N ASP A 28 10.14 34.78 15.26
CA ASP A 28 9.21 33.63 15.32
C ASP A 28 8.02 33.81 16.29
N ASN A 29 7.83 34.99 16.88
CA ASN A 29 6.57 35.30 17.60
C ASN A 29 5.42 35.72 16.66
N SER A 30 5.63 35.75 15.34
CA SER A 30 4.55 35.99 14.37
C SER A 30 3.81 34.69 14.04
N THR A 31 2.58 34.58 14.54
CA THR A 31 1.56 33.62 14.09
C THR A 31 1.00 33.93 12.70
N ALA A 32 1.60 34.85 11.95
CA ALA A 32 1.17 35.16 10.59
C ALA A 32 1.65 34.06 9.63
N PRO A 33 0.75 33.26 9.03
CA PRO A 33 1.14 32.27 8.03
C PRO A 33 1.56 33.02 6.76
N THR A 34 2.86 33.27 6.59
CA THR A 34 3.42 33.86 5.35
C THR A 34 3.62 32.82 4.25
N GLY A 35 2.85 31.73 4.28
CA GLY A 35 2.73 30.78 3.19
C GLY A 35 1.52 31.13 2.34
N ARG A 36 1.73 31.27 1.02
CA ARG A 36 0.66 31.30 -0.01
C ARG A 36 -0.49 30.37 0.39
N ALA A 37 -1.72 30.86 0.30
CA ALA A 37 -2.95 30.08 0.44
C ALA A 37 -2.93 28.90 -0.54
N HIS A 38 -2.33 27.80 -0.12
CA HIS A 38 -2.42 26.53 -0.80
C HIS A 38 -3.78 25.95 -0.44
N SER A 39 -4.61 25.77 -1.47
CA SER A 39 -5.89 25.07 -1.41
C SER A 39 -5.74 23.81 -0.56
N GLN A 40 -6.32 23.83 0.65
CA GLN A 40 -6.49 22.64 1.48
C GLN A 40 -7.58 21.77 0.84
N SER A 41 -7.20 21.09 -0.22
CA SER A 41 -7.97 20.01 -0.84
C SER A 41 -7.00 18.85 -0.90
N THR A 42 -6.81 18.11 0.20
CA THR A 42 -7.13 16.67 0.16
C THR A 42 -7.38 16.00 1.52
N THR A 43 -7.35 16.69 2.68
CA THR A 43 -7.50 15.94 3.97
C THR A 43 -7.99 16.71 5.20
N SER A 44 -8.72 17.82 5.05
CA SER A 44 -9.28 18.49 6.24
C SER A 44 -10.59 17.82 6.67
N SER A 45 -10.45 16.99 7.70
CA SER A 45 -11.48 16.56 8.65
C SER A 45 -12.63 17.55 8.77
N TYR A 46 -13.87 17.04 8.72
CA TYR A 46 -15.13 17.71 9.05
C TYR A 46 -14.97 18.61 10.29
N LYS A 47 -14.64 19.87 10.10
CA LYS A 47 -14.65 20.88 11.15
C LYS A 47 -15.44 22.06 10.64
N ASP A 48 -16.68 22.03 11.08
CA ASP A 48 -17.65 23.11 11.18
C ASP A 48 -17.01 24.30 11.91
N PHE A 49 -16.25 25.08 11.16
CA PHE A 49 -15.97 26.47 11.49
C PHE A 49 -16.53 27.25 10.31
N ASP A 50 -17.79 27.66 10.44
CA ASP A 50 -18.33 28.82 9.74
C ASP A 50 -17.49 30.03 10.16
N ASP A 51 -16.31 30.18 9.54
CA ASP A 51 -15.69 31.49 9.38
C ASP A 51 -16.49 32.17 8.27
N ASP A 52 -17.10 33.30 8.62
CA ASP A 52 -17.91 34.20 7.80
C ASP A 52 -17.10 34.83 6.62
N GLU A 53 -16.40 34.03 5.83
CA GLU A 53 -15.67 34.44 4.61
C GLU A 53 -16.39 34.05 3.31
N ASP A 54 -17.62 33.52 3.39
CA ASP A 54 -18.41 33.08 2.24
C ASP A 54 -19.18 34.21 1.51
N ASP A 55 -18.92 35.48 1.84
CA ASP A 55 -19.51 36.64 1.16
C ASP A 55 -18.73 37.07 -0.10
N SER A 56 -18.29 36.10 -0.93
CA SER A 56 -17.91 36.37 -2.32
C SER A 56 -19.16 36.30 -3.22
N PRO A 57 -19.79 37.42 -3.62
CA PRO A 57 -21.02 37.35 -4.40
C PRO A 57 -20.77 36.67 -5.77
N GLY A 58 -21.33 35.47 -5.95
CA GLY A 58 -21.36 34.76 -7.24
C GLY A 58 -20.63 33.41 -7.29
N ILE A 59 -19.94 32.97 -6.22
CA ILE A 59 -19.23 31.68 -6.20
C ILE A 59 -19.81 30.81 -5.08
N SER A 60 -20.56 29.76 -5.44
CA SER A 60 -20.95 28.73 -4.48
C SER A 60 -19.76 27.80 -4.21
N ARG A 61 -19.25 27.81 -2.97
CA ARG A 61 -18.13 26.97 -2.53
C ARG A 61 -18.61 25.73 -1.77
N SER A 62 -19.71 25.11 -2.20
CA SER A 62 -20.22 23.89 -1.57
C SER A 62 -19.15 22.80 -1.57
N ARG A 63 -18.65 22.42 -0.39
CA ARG A 63 -17.67 21.34 -0.23
C ARG A 63 -18.35 20.00 -0.52
N LEU A 64 -17.76 19.18 -1.39
CA LEU A 64 -18.26 17.84 -1.66
C LEU A 64 -17.96 16.94 -0.45
N GLN A 65 -18.99 16.33 0.13
CA GLN A 65 -18.85 15.29 1.14
C GLN A 65 -18.65 13.93 0.42
N PRO A 66 -17.42 13.38 0.34
CA PRO A 66 -17.15 12.19 -0.47
C PRO A 66 -17.90 10.96 0.03
N ASP A 67 -18.15 10.86 1.34
CA ASP A 67 -18.87 9.74 1.93
C ASP A 67 -20.37 9.77 1.61
N GLU A 68 -21.00 10.95 1.68
CA GLU A 68 -22.40 11.14 1.28
C GLU A 68 -22.56 10.95 -0.24
N ALA A 69 -21.66 11.52 -1.03
CA ALA A 69 -21.63 11.31 -2.47
C ALA A 69 -21.45 9.82 -2.81
N ARG A 70 -20.56 9.12 -2.12
CA ARG A 70 -20.36 7.67 -2.31
C ARG A 70 -21.63 6.89 -1.99
N ASN A 71 -22.35 7.23 -0.93
CA ASN A 71 -23.62 6.60 -0.61
C ASN A 71 -24.66 6.84 -1.71
N TYR A 72 -24.72 8.07 -2.24
CA TYR A 72 -25.64 8.45 -3.32
C TYR A 72 -25.36 7.71 -4.64
N PHE A 73 -24.09 7.51 -5.00
CA PHE A 73 -23.69 6.85 -6.24
C PHE A 73 -23.46 5.34 -6.11
N SER A 74 -23.35 4.79 -4.89
CA SER A 74 -23.17 3.34 -4.68
C SER A 74 -24.26 2.43 -5.30
N PRO A 75 -25.55 2.79 -5.35
CA PRO A 75 -26.55 1.96 -6.02
C PRO A 75 -26.58 2.13 -7.55
N ALA A 76 -25.93 3.16 -8.09
CA ALA A 76 -25.93 3.43 -9.52
C ALA A 76 -24.86 2.56 -10.20
N GLN A 77 -25.30 1.55 -10.95
CA GLN A 77 -24.40 0.77 -11.82
C GLN A 77 -24.53 1.26 -13.26
N ILE A 78 -23.39 1.30 -13.96
CA ILE A 78 -23.28 1.83 -15.32
C ILE A 78 -22.98 0.66 -16.25
N ASP A 79 -23.87 0.41 -17.22
CA ASP A 79 -23.61 -0.54 -18.30
C ASP A 79 -22.85 0.16 -19.44
N ALA A 80 -21.70 -0.42 -19.79
CA ALA A 80 -20.78 0.07 -20.81
C ALA A 80 -20.65 -0.86 -22.02
N ARG A 81 -21.38 -2.00 -22.07
CA ARG A 81 -21.18 -3.06 -23.07
C ARG A 81 -21.49 -2.63 -24.50
N ASP A 82 -22.44 -1.72 -24.67
CA ASP A 82 -22.94 -1.28 -25.97
C ASP A 82 -22.54 0.17 -26.30
N VAL A 83 -21.59 0.79 -25.61
CA VAL A 83 -21.29 2.22 -25.79
C VAL A 83 -20.41 2.44 -27.03
N ASP A 84 -20.88 3.26 -27.97
CA ASP A 84 -20.15 3.64 -29.19
C ASP A 84 -20.16 5.17 -29.32
N PHE A 85 -18.98 5.77 -29.15
CA PHE A 85 -18.73 7.20 -29.35
C PHE A 85 -18.12 7.51 -30.71
N SER A 86 -17.97 6.52 -31.60
CA SER A 86 -17.61 6.82 -32.97
C SER A 86 -18.71 7.69 -33.56
N ASP A 87 -18.32 8.82 -34.16
CA ASP A 87 -19.18 9.92 -34.61
C ASP A 87 -20.03 9.56 -35.86
N ARG A 88 -20.64 8.37 -35.83
CA ARG A 88 -21.48 7.81 -36.87
C ARG A 88 -22.87 8.40 -36.73
N VAL A 89 -23.14 9.42 -37.53
CA VAL A 89 -24.41 10.19 -37.59
C VAL A 89 -25.64 9.33 -37.95
N THR A 90 -25.46 8.10 -38.42
CA THR A 90 -26.53 7.25 -38.96
C THR A 90 -27.16 6.27 -37.97
N ALA A 91 -26.69 6.21 -36.72
CA ALA A 91 -27.25 5.32 -35.69
C ALA A 91 -27.59 6.08 -34.41
N LYS A 92 -28.63 5.62 -33.69
CA LYS A 92 -28.99 6.15 -32.37
C LYS A 92 -27.74 6.10 -31.48
N ARG A 93 -27.27 7.28 -31.04
CA ARG A 93 -26.09 7.43 -30.17
C ARG A 93 -26.20 6.46 -28.99
N LYS A 94 -25.26 5.52 -28.90
CA LYS A 94 -25.21 4.57 -27.79
C LYS A 94 -24.42 5.21 -26.65
N SER A 95 -25.11 5.80 -25.67
CA SER A 95 -24.52 6.39 -24.47
C SER A 95 -24.47 5.38 -23.32
N TYR A 96 -23.69 5.70 -22.28
CA TYR A 96 -23.75 4.98 -21.00
C TYR A 96 -25.20 4.90 -20.51
N LYS A 97 -25.62 3.71 -20.09
CA LYS A 97 -26.92 3.49 -19.42
C LYS A 97 -26.66 3.34 -17.92
N ALA A 98 -27.09 4.33 -17.14
CA ALA A 98 -27.09 4.24 -15.69
C ALA A 98 -28.45 3.70 -15.23
N SER A 99 -28.45 2.63 -14.45
CA SER A 99 -29.67 2.11 -13.80
C SER A 99 -29.53 2.23 -12.30
N THR A 100 -30.50 2.88 -11.66
CA THR A 100 -30.55 3.11 -10.21
C THR A 100 -31.68 2.34 -9.54
N ARG A 101 -32.57 1.67 -10.31
CA ARG A 101 -33.79 1.07 -9.79
C ARG A 101 -34.01 -0.34 -10.32
N ARG A 102 -33.98 -1.30 -9.38
CA ARG A 102 -34.36 -2.72 -9.48
C ARG A 102 -33.71 -3.50 -10.62
N GLN A 103 -32.71 -4.28 -10.25
CA GLN A 103 -32.30 -5.44 -11.02
C GLN A 103 -33.39 -6.51 -10.97
N ARG A 104 -33.80 -7.03 -12.14
CA ARG A 104 -34.42 -8.34 -12.21
C ARG A 104 -33.37 -9.31 -12.73
N LYS A 105 -32.92 -10.20 -11.85
CA LYS A 105 -32.08 -11.32 -12.26
C LYS A 105 -32.97 -12.32 -12.99
N GLN A 106 -32.81 -12.45 -14.30
CA GLN A 106 -33.47 -13.51 -15.04
C GLN A 106 -32.87 -14.87 -14.64
N GLU A 107 -33.62 -15.95 -14.88
CA GLU A 107 -33.22 -17.33 -14.54
C GLU A 107 -31.94 -17.77 -15.30
N ASP A 108 -31.59 -17.06 -16.39
CA ASP A 108 -30.38 -17.23 -17.22
C ASP A 108 -29.15 -16.44 -16.70
N GLY A 109 -29.27 -15.73 -15.57
CA GLY A 109 -28.13 -15.02 -14.96
C GLY A 109 -27.71 -13.72 -15.68
N THR A 110 -28.39 -13.33 -16.75
CA THR A 110 -28.31 -11.98 -17.33
C THR A 110 -29.09 -10.99 -16.46
N GLU A 111 -28.38 -9.96 -15.99
CA GLU A 111 -28.96 -8.83 -15.27
C GLU A 111 -29.54 -7.87 -16.31
N GLU A 112 -30.87 -7.79 -16.38
CA GLU A 112 -31.57 -6.86 -17.25
C GLU A 112 -31.74 -5.53 -16.52
N PHE A 113 -31.15 -4.47 -17.08
CA PHE A 113 -31.19 -3.11 -16.55
C PHE A 113 -32.24 -2.31 -17.33
N GLY A 114 -33.35 -1.92 -16.70
CA GLY A 114 -34.34 -1.08 -17.36
C GLY A 114 -35.59 -0.79 -16.54
N ASP A 115 -36.29 0.27 -16.92
CA ASP A 115 -37.64 0.58 -16.44
C ASP A 115 -38.61 -0.37 -17.16
N PHE A 116 -39.15 -1.37 -16.45
CA PHE A 116 -40.10 -2.35 -17.00
C PHE A 116 -41.50 -1.75 -17.27
N SER A 117 -41.57 -0.45 -17.57
CA SER A 117 -42.81 0.24 -17.89
C SER A 117 -43.26 -0.18 -19.31
N ASP A 118 -44.39 -0.86 -19.32
CA ASP A 118 -45.00 -1.74 -20.33
C ASP A 118 -45.46 -1.05 -21.64
N GLU A 119 -44.60 -0.26 -22.30
CA GLU A 119 -45.07 0.47 -23.49
C GLU A 119 -44.08 0.57 -24.67
N GLY A 120 -42.82 0.13 -24.52
CA GLY A 120 -41.77 0.43 -25.50
C GLY A 120 -41.07 -0.73 -26.21
N ASP A 121 -40.93 -1.89 -25.56
CA ASP A 121 -39.97 -2.90 -26.04
C ASP A 121 -40.66 -4.14 -26.59
N GLY A 122 -40.48 -4.35 -27.90
CA GLY A 122 -41.08 -5.44 -28.66
C GLY A 122 -40.84 -6.80 -28.02
N GLU A 123 -41.90 -7.60 -27.96
CA GLU A 123 -42.00 -8.93 -27.32
C GLU A 123 -40.65 -9.66 -27.16
N SER A 124 -40.31 -10.07 -25.93
CA SER A 124 -39.11 -10.86 -25.64
C SER A 124 -39.02 -12.08 -26.54
N LEU A 125 -37.80 -12.54 -26.86
CA LEU A 125 -37.59 -13.68 -27.78
C LEU A 125 -38.36 -14.92 -27.33
N GLU A 126 -38.45 -15.16 -26.03
CA GLU A 126 -39.25 -16.24 -25.45
C GLU A 126 -40.76 -16.06 -25.70
N ARG A 127 -41.28 -14.83 -25.54
CA ARG A 127 -42.68 -14.51 -25.81
C ARG A 127 -43.01 -14.60 -27.30
N LYS A 128 -42.09 -14.19 -28.17
CA LYS A 128 -42.17 -14.38 -29.64
C LYS A 128 -42.18 -15.86 -30.01
N LEU A 129 -41.30 -16.67 -29.41
CA LEU A 129 -41.25 -18.12 -29.64
C LEU A 129 -42.55 -18.80 -29.17
N ALA A 130 -43.08 -18.43 -28.01
CA ALA A 130 -44.35 -18.94 -27.51
C ALA A 130 -45.53 -18.57 -28.43
N ARG A 131 -45.55 -17.33 -28.95
CA ARG A 131 -46.56 -16.87 -29.92
C ARG A 131 -46.48 -17.66 -31.23
N LEU A 132 -45.28 -17.81 -31.79
CA LEU A 132 -45.05 -18.59 -33.01
C LEU A 132 -45.40 -20.07 -32.84
N LYS A 133 -45.12 -20.68 -31.68
CA LYS A 133 -45.57 -22.05 -31.37
C LYS A 133 -47.09 -22.15 -31.44
N ARG A 134 -47.81 -21.16 -30.88
CA ARG A 134 -49.27 -21.12 -30.93
C ARG A 134 -49.80 -20.90 -32.34
N GLU A 135 -49.23 -19.96 -33.09
CA GLU A 135 -49.63 -19.70 -34.49
C GLU A 135 -49.40 -20.93 -35.39
N ILE A 136 -48.31 -21.68 -35.18
CA ILE A 136 -48.02 -22.91 -35.94
C ILE A 136 -48.96 -24.05 -35.56
N GLU A 137 -49.31 -24.20 -34.29
CA GLU A 137 -50.29 -25.21 -33.86
C GLU A 137 -51.69 -24.88 -34.42
N GLU A 138 -52.08 -23.61 -34.46
CA GLU A 138 -53.32 -23.16 -35.08
C GLU A 138 -53.36 -23.48 -36.59
N VAL A 139 -52.28 -23.18 -37.32
CA VAL A 139 -52.15 -23.52 -38.75
C VAL A 139 -52.19 -25.04 -38.98
N LYS A 140 -51.60 -25.83 -38.09
CA LYS A 140 -51.63 -27.29 -38.15
C LYS A 140 -53.05 -27.85 -37.91
N GLU A 141 -53.81 -27.28 -36.98
CA GLU A 141 -55.21 -27.65 -36.75
C GLU A 141 -56.10 -27.28 -37.95
N GLU A 142 -55.92 -26.10 -38.53
CA GLU A 142 -56.66 -25.69 -39.75
C GLU A 142 -56.35 -26.60 -40.94
N TYR A 143 -55.08 -26.99 -41.11
CA TYR A 143 -54.68 -27.93 -42.15
C TYR A 143 -55.25 -29.33 -41.93
N GLY A 144 -55.28 -29.80 -40.68
CA GLY A 144 -55.92 -31.07 -40.31
C GLY A 144 -57.42 -31.09 -40.58
N LYS A 145 -58.12 -29.98 -40.28
CA LYS A 145 -59.54 -29.81 -40.60
C LYS A 145 -59.79 -29.82 -42.10
N ARG A 146 -58.98 -29.10 -42.89
CA ARG A 146 -59.07 -29.10 -44.37
C ARG A 146 -58.77 -30.47 -44.99
N GLN A 147 -57.82 -31.24 -44.46
CA GLN A 147 -57.58 -32.61 -44.94
C GLN A 147 -58.74 -33.56 -44.60
N ALA A 148 -59.36 -33.41 -43.42
CA ALA A 148 -60.53 -34.20 -43.04
C ALA A 148 -61.75 -33.85 -43.92
N GLU A 149 -61.92 -32.58 -44.28
CA GLU A 149 -62.96 -32.09 -45.18
C GLU A 149 -62.73 -32.55 -46.64
N ASN A 150 -61.47 -32.57 -47.11
CA ASN A 150 -61.09 -33.08 -48.43
C ASN A 150 -61.15 -34.61 -48.56
N LYS A 151 -61.29 -35.39 -47.48
CA LYS A 151 -61.45 -36.85 -47.54
C LYS A 151 -62.85 -37.30 -48.00
N GLY A 152 -63.81 -36.39 -48.13
CA GLY A 152 -65.18 -36.67 -48.58
C GLY A 152 -65.46 -36.40 -50.06
N VAL A 153 -64.54 -35.76 -50.80
CA VAL A 153 -64.74 -35.38 -52.22
C VAL A 153 -63.61 -35.98 -53.05
N VAL A 154 -63.93 -37.01 -53.83
CA VAL A 154 -63.04 -37.60 -54.82
C VAL A 154 -63.05 -36.70 -56.06
N GLU A 155 -62.10 -35.77 -56.16
CA GLU A 155 -61.24 -35.55 -57.34
C GLU A 155 -60.42 -34.24 -57.27
N GLU A 156 -59.19 -34.37 -57.78
CA GLU A 156 -58.35 -33.36 -58.43
C GLU A 156 -58.19 -31.97 -57.78
N ASN A 157 -57.32 -31.90 -56.77
CA ASN A 157 -56.38 -30.79 -56.69
C ASN A 157 -55.07 -31.30 -56.07
N ALA A 158 -54.00 -31.30 -56.88
CA ALA A 158 -52.63 -31.47 -56.43
C ALA A 158 -52.16 -30.21 -55.67
N GLY A 159 -52.87 -29.85 -54.60
CA GLY A 159 -52.34 -28.97 -53.57
C GLY A 159 -51.20 -29.71 -52.90
N LYS A 160 -49.99 -29.16 -52.95
CA LYS A 160 -48.82 -29.72 -52.25
C LYS A 160 -49.23 -30.09 -50.83
N ASP A 161 -48.93 -31.32 -50.41
CA ASP A 161 -49.12 -31.73 -49.03
C ASP A 161 -48.18 -30.87 -48.17
N LEU A 162 -48.73 -29.82 -47.56
CA LEU A 162 -48.01 -28.89 -46.69
C LEU A 162 -47.91 -29.42 -45.25
N GLY A 163 -48.57 -30.55 -44.96
CA GLY A 163 -48.47 -31.26 -43.68
C GLY A 163 -47.03 -31.63 -43.28
N PRO A 164 -46.20 -32.22 -44.17
CA PRO A 164 -44.79 -32.46 -43.88
C PRO A 164 -44.01 -31.17 -43.59
N ASP A 165 -44.35 -30.05 -44.25
CA ASP A 165 -43.65 -28.78 -44.06
C ASP A 165 -44.01 -28.12 -42.72
N VAL A 166 -45.29 -28.14 -42.32
CA VAL A 166 -45.75 -27.61 -41.02
C VAL A 166 -45.18 -28.46 -39.87
N THR A 167 -45.12 -29.78 -40.04
CA THR A 167 -44.51 -30.67 -39.03
C THR A 167 -42.99 -30.59 -39.00
N ALA A 168 -42.33 -30.25 -40.12
CA ALA A 168 -40.91 -29.92 -40.13
C ALA A 168 -40.65 -28.59 -39.39
N LEU A 169 -41.50 -27.58 -39.60
CA LEU A 169 -41.40 -26.29 -38.93
C LEU A 169 -41.58 -26.42 -37.41
N SER A 170 -42.54 -27.23 -36.94
CA SER A 170 -42.74 -27.49 -35.51
C SER A 170 -41.52 -28.20 -34.90
N LYS A 171 -40.95 -29.20 -35.61
CA LYS A 171 -39.72 -29.89 -35.18
C LYS A 171 -38.51 -28.95 -35.12
N MET A 172 -38.38 -28.02 -36.07
CA MET A 172 -37.31 -27.01 -36.06
C MET A 172 -37.47 -26.05 -34.88
N LEU A 173 -38.70 -25.59 -34.61
CA LEU A 173 -38.98 -24.68 -33.49
C LEU A 173 -38.80 -25.37 -32.13
N ASP A 174 -39.17 -26.64 -32.02
CA ASP A 174 -38.91 -27.44 -30.82
C ASP A 174 -37.42 -27.69 -30.64
N GLY A 175 -36.67 -27.97 -31.71
CA GLY A 175 -35.20 -28.07 -31.68
C GLY A 175 -34.53 -26.79 -31.15
N ILE A 176 -34.98 -25.61 -31.61
CA ILE A 176 -34.48 -24.32 -31.14
C ILE A 176 -34.82 -24.11 -29.65
N SER A 177 -36.02 -24.49 -29.22
CA SER A 177 -36.40 -24.38 -27.80
C SER A 177 -35.66 -25.37 -26.89
N VAL A 178 -35.31 -26.57 -27.37
CA VAL A 178 -34.50 -27.54 -26.61
C VAL A 178 -33.04 -27.06 -26.50
N THR A 179 -32.50 -26.45 -27.55
CA THR A 179 -31.17 -25.81 -27.47
C THR A 179 -31.15 -24.59 -26.55
N SER A 180 -32.28 -23.90 -26.40
CA SER A 180 -32.43 -22.76 -25.48
C SER A 180 -32.74 -23.19 -24.04
N GLY A 181 -33.46 -24.30 -23.84
CA GLY A 181 -33.86 -24.85 -22.54
C GLY A 181 -32.84 -25.82 -21.93
N ALA A 182 -31.80 -26.21 -22.68
CA ALA A 182 -30.62 -26.88 -22.14
C ALA A 182 -29.72 -25.84 -21.46
N THR A 183 -30.21 -25.32 -20.34
CA THR A 183 -29.50 -24.42 -19.43
C THR A 183 -28.08 -24.94 -19.19
N ALA A 184 -27.10 -24.22 -19.74
CA ALA A 184 -25.73 -24.32 -19.31
C ALA A 184 -25.74 -24.06 -17.80
N ALA A 185 -25.51 -25.09 -16.99
CA ALA A 185 -25.37 -24.95 -15.55
C ALA A 185 -24.49 -23.73 -15.27
N SER A 186 -25.11 -22.69 -14.72
CA SER A 186 -24.55 -21.35 -14.67
C SER A 186 -23.14 -21.42 -14.12
N ALA A 187 -22.21 -20.68 -14.71
CA ALA A 187 -20.83 -20.64 -14.24
C ALA A 187 -20.77 -20.34 -12.73
N SER A 188 -21.73 -19.58 -12.20
CA SER A 188 -21.92 -19.35 -10.76
C SER A 188 -22.26 -20.60 -9.95
N ALA A 189 -23.06 -21.54 -10.47
CA ALA A 189 -23.35 -22.80 -9.78
C ALA A 189 -22.15 -23.75 -9.80
N LYS A 190 -21.37 -23.74 -10.87
CA LYS A 190 -20.08 -24.47 -10.94
C LYS A 190 -19.05 -23.85 -9.99
N PHE A 191 -18.99 -22.53 -9.92
CA PHE A 191 -18.09 -21.80 -9.02
C PHE A 191 -18.47 -21.98 -7.55
N ALA A 192 -19.76 -21.94 -7.20
CA ALA A 192 -20.24 -22.22 -5.84
C ALA A 192 -19.95 -23.67 -5.41
N LYS A 193 -19.99 -24.62 -6.35
CA LYS A 193 -19.59 -26.00 -6.11
C LYS A 193 -18.07 -26.13 -5.91
N ASP A 194 -17.27 -25.43 -6.70
CA ASP A 194 -15.80 -25.42 -6.59
C ASP A 194 -15.29 -24.68 -5.34
N LEU A 195 -16.02 -23.67 -4.85
CA LEU A 195 -15.75 -23.02 -3.55
C LEU A 195 -16.21 -23.88 -2.37
N GLY A 196 -17.34 -24.59 -2.52
CA GLY A 196 -17.86 -25.51 -1.50
C GLY A 196 -16.99 -26.76 -1.31
N THR A 197 -16.29 -27.19 -2.36
CA THR A 197 -15.25 -28.22 -2.29
C THR A 197 -13.89 -27.56 -2.40
N GLY A 198 -13.46 -26.91 -1.32
CA GLY A 198 -12.21 -26.14 -1.25
C GLY A 198 -11.08 -26.72 -2.09
N ILE A 199 -10.65 -25.94 -3.09
CA ILE A 199 -9.42 -26.03 -3.89
C ILE A 199 -8.73 -27.39 -3.74
N LYS A 200 -9.24 -28.42 -4.41
CA LYS A 200 -8.47 -29.64 -4.66
C LYS A 200 -7.46 -29.31 -5.74
N ALA A 201 -6.29 -28.84 -5.31
CA ALA A 201 -5.10 -28.80 -6.16
C ALA A 201 -4.89 -30.19 -6.76
N ASN A 202 -4.72 -30.24 -8.09
CA ASN A 202 -4.44 -31.43 -8.88
C ASN A 202 -3.40 -32.33 -8.19
N GLY A 203 -3.86 -33.44 -7.62
CA GLY A 203 -3.04 -34.58 -7.21
C GLY A 203 -3.79 -35.84 -7.61
N PRO A 204 -3.13 -36.87 -8.18
CA PRO A 204 -3.82 -38.06 -8.67
C PRO A 204 -4.57 -38.77 -7.53
N PRO A 205 -5.72 -39.41 -7.81
CA PRO A 205 -6.57 -39.97 -6.78
C PRO A 205 -5.84 -41.12 -6.08
N GLN A 206 -5.56 -40.97 -4.79
CA GLN A 206 -5.04 -42.08 -3.98
C GLN A 206 -6.14 -43.11 -3.80
N THR A 207 -6.02 -44.21 -4.54
CA THR A 207 -6.66 -45.48 -4.22
C THR A 207 -6.10 -46.00 -2.89
N SER A 208 -6.99 -46.32 -1.97
CA SER A 208 -6.72 -47.10 -0.77
C SER A 208 -5.97 -48.40 -1.10
N GLN A 209 -4.83 -48.66 -0.45
CA GLN A 209 -4.41 -49.97 0.11
C GLN A 209 -2.96 -49.95 0.63
N GLY A 210 -2.72 -50.66 1.73
CA GLY A 210 -1.38 -51.04 2.19
C GLY A 210 -1.19 -51.02 3.71
N THR A 211 -1.73 -52.02 4.43
CA THR A 211 -1.28 -52.35 5.79
C THR A 211 0.20 -52.75 5.75
N GLY A 212 1.12 -51.84 6.09
CA GLY A 212 2.54 -52.19 6.23
C GLY A 212 3.58 -51.07 6.16
N ASP A 213 3.26 -49.86 5.70
CA ASP A 213 4.25 -48.78 5.55
C ASP A 213 4.13 -47.68 6.62
N PRO A 214 5.26 -47.04 7.03
CA PRO A 214 5.26 -46.05 8.10
C PRO A 214 4.36 -44.87 7.74
N ALA A 215 3.44 -44.54 8.66
CA ALA A 215 2.49 -43.46 8.50
C ALA A 215 3.21 -42.15 8.13
N THR A 216 3.13 -41.77 6.85
CA THR A 216 3.71 -40.53 6.35
C THR A 216 2.75 -39.40 6.66
N TYR A 217 3.02 -38.69 7.75
CA TYR A 217 2.32 -37.46 8.10
C TYR A 217 2.72 -36.35 7.12
N THR A 218 1.86 -36.09 6.14
CA THR A 218 2.00 -34.94 5.25
C THR A 218 1.44 -33.70 5.94
N VAL A 219 2.33 -32.90 6.53
CA VAL A 219 1.96 -31.58 7.06
C VAL A 219 1.86 -30.62 5.87
N THR A 220 0.63 -30.38 5.39
CA THR A 220 0.37 -29.32 4.42
C THR A 220 0.48 -27.96 5.09
N TYR A 221 1.67 -27.37 5.00
CA TYR A 221 1.94 -26.00 5.44
C TYR A 221 1.55 -25.02 4.34
N ALA A 222 0.63 -24.08 4.63
CA ALA A 222 0.28 -22.99 3.73
C ALA A 222 1.10 -21.73 4.11
N PRO A 223 2.24 -21.45 3.45
CA PRO A 223 3.14 -20.35 3.83
C PRO A 223 2.48 -18.96 3.71
N THR A 224 1.55 -18.80 2.77
CA THR A 224 0.80 -17.55 2.56
C THR A 224 -0.18 -17.25 3.69
N TYR A 225 -0.64 -18.27 4.43
CA TYR A 225 -1.55 -18.09 5.57
C TYR A 225 -0.86 -17.37 6.73
N GLN A 226 0.41 -17.70 7.02
CA GLN A 226 1.13 -17.01 8.09
C GLN A 226 1.43 -15.55 7.75
N GLN A 227 1.81 -15.26 6.51
CA GLN A 227 2.09 -13.89 6.06
C GLN A 227 0.82 -13.04 6.07
N SER A 228 -0.28 -13.54 5.52
CA SER A 228 -1.57 -12.83 5.54
C SER A 228 -2.09 -12.62 6.97
N HIS A 229 -1.95 -13.61 7.85
CA HIS A 229 -2.33 -13.47 9.26
C HIS A 229 -1.44 -12.46 10.02
N ALA A 230 -0.14 -12.41 9.74
CA ALA A 230 0.76 -11.40 10.31
C ALA A 230 0.41 -9.98 9.81
N LEU A 231 0.11 -9.83 8.52
CA LEU A 231 -0.33 -8.56 7.93
C LEU A 231 -1.70 -8.13 8.46
N ALA A 232 -2.65 -9.06 8.64
CA ALA A 232 -3.94 -8.77 9.26
C ALA A 232 -3.77 -8.26 10.70
N LYS A 233 -2.91 -8.91 11.49
CA LYS A 233 -2.57 -8.43 12.83
C LYS A 233 -1.91 -7.05 12.82
N ALA A 234 -1.01 -6.79 11.86
CA ALA A 234 -0.38 -5.47 11.72
C ALA A 234 -1.43 -4.39 11.37
N ALA A 235 -2.38 -4.69 10.49
CA ALA A 235 -3.49 -3.80 10.16
C ALA A 235 -4.43 -3.55 11.36
N ASP A 236 -4.69 -4.56 12.19
CA ASP A 236 -5.45 -4.38 13.44
C ASP A 236 -4.71 -3.46 14.43
N PHE A 237 -3.38 -3.60 14.55
CA PHE A 237 -2.57 -2.71 15.37
C PHE A 237 -2.55 -1.28 14.81
N ASP A 238 -2.43 -1.12 13.50
CA ASP A 238 -2.47 0.17 12.81
C ASP A 238 -3.84 0.86 13.00
N GLY A 239 -4.94 0.13 12.85
CA GLY A 239 -6.28 0.64 13.12
C GLY A 239 -6.45 1.09 14.58
N ARG A 240 -5.91 0.33 15.55
CA ARG A 240 -5.90 0.73 16.96
C ARG A 240 -5.00 1.94 17.22
N LEU A 241 -3.87 2.04 16.52
CA LEU A 241 -2.97 3.19 16.58
C LEU A 241 -3.65 4.44 16.03
N ALA A 242 -4.30 4.35 14.87
CA ALA A 242 -5.07 5.44 14.28
C ALA A 242 -6.21 5.92 15.18
N LEU A 243 -6.89 5.00 15.89
CA LEU A 243 -7.89 5.37 16.89
C LEU A 243 -7.27 6.11 18.08
N LEU A 244 -6.10 5.66 18.56
CA LEU A 244 -5.35 6.34 19.62
C LEU A 244 -4.85 7.71 19.16
N GLU A 245 -4.31 7.82 17.96
CA GLU A 245 -3.87 9.08 17.34
C GLU A 245 -5.04 10.05 17.18
N LYS A 246 -6.19 9.56 16.72
CA LYS A 246 -7.42 10.36 16.64
C LYS A 246 -7.91 10.84 18.00
N ALA A 247 -7.85 9.98 19.03
CA ALA A 247 -8.23 10.36 20.39
C ALA A 247 -7.24 11.35 21.01
N LEU A 248 -5.96 11.24 20.67
CA LEU A 248 -4.89 12.12 21.13
C LEU A 248 -4.80 13.42 20.31
N GLY A 249 -5.41 13.45 19.12
CA GLY A 249 -5.42 14.59 18.22
C GLY A 249 -4.09 14.88 17.53
N ILE A 250 -3.10 13.97 17.60
CA ILE A 250 -1.79 14.18 16.96
C ILE A 250 -1.95 13.97 15.45
N SER A 251 -2.27 15.04 14.72
CA SER A 251 -2.26 15.02 13.27
C SER A 251 -0.84 15.28 12.76
N PRO A 252 -0.33 14.53 11.76
CA PRO A 252 0.97 14.83 11.14
C PRO A 252 1.02 16.23 10.49
N ALA A 253 -0.14 16.88 10.29
CA ALA A 253 -0.22 18.27 9.85
C ALA A 253 0.17 19.29 10.95
N GLU A 254 0.15 18.91 12.24
CA GLU A 254 0.61 19.72 13.37
C GLU A 254 2.09 19.44 13.73
N LEU A 255 2.71 18.46 13.07
CA LEU A 255 4.13 18.12 13.22
C LEU A 255 5.16 19.12 12.63
N PRO A 256 4.85 20.07 11.71
CA PRO A 256 5.89 20.96 11.16
C PRO A 256 6.45 21.99 12.16
N SER A 257 5.83 22.20 13.32
CA SER A 257 6.31 23.13 14.36
C SER A 257 7.37 22.53 15.29
N ILE A 258 7.86 21.31 15.00
CA ILE A 258 8.92 20.63 15.77
C ILE A 258 10.26 21.40 15.81
N ASN A 259 10.48 22.38 14.93
CA ASN A 259 11.72 23.15 14.91
C ASN A 259 11.69 24.49 15.66
N GLY A 260 10.64 24.80 16.41
CA GLY A 260 10.59 26.03 17.20
C GLY A 260 9.75 25.88 18.46
N SER A 261 10.40 25.53 19.58
CA SER A 261 9.86 25.65 20.96
C SER A 261 8.60 24.86 21.36
N SER A 262 7.88 24.20 20.44
CA SER A 262 6.63 23.50 20.75
C SER A 262 6.71 22.03 20.33
N THR A 263 7.57 21.27 21.02
CA THR A 263 7.34 19.81 21.08
C THR A 263 5.92 19.60 21.59
N ALA A 264 5.15 18.72 20.95
CA ALA A 264 3.76 18.40 21.32
C ALA A 264 3.62 18.41 22.84
N LYS A 265 2.94 19.43 23.38
CA LYS A 265 2.98 19.75 24.80
C LYS A 265 2.62 18.48 25.56
N ALA A 266 3.56 17.94 26.33
CA ALA A 266 3.38 16.63 26.94
C ALA A 266 2.05 16.61 27.71
N ILE A 267 1.16 15.71 27.30
CA ILE A 267 -0.25 15.74 27.73
C ILE A 267 -0.32 15.56 29.24
N LEU A 268 0.56 14.73 29.81
CA LEU A 268 0.62 14.47 31.25
C LEU A 268 0.96 15.73 32.07
N PRO A 269 2.04 16.49 31.80
CA PRO A 269 2.26 17.78 32.46
C PRO A 269 1.12 18.77 32.29
N THR A 270 0.49 18.87 31.11
CA THR A 270 -0.65 19.79 30.92
C THR A 270 -1.87 19.37 31.75
N LEU A 271 -2.16 18.07 31.79
CA LEU A 271 -3.24 17.52 32.60
C LEU A 271 -2.96 17.71 34.09
N ASP A 272 -1.72 17.52 34.56
CA ASP A 272 -1.33 17.78 35.94
C ASP A 272 -1.48 19.28 36.28
N THR A 273 -1.08 20.19 35.38
CA THR A 273 -1.30 21.63 35.60
C THR A 273 -2.79 21.99 35.66
N LEU A 274 -3.62 21.43 34.78
CA LEU A 274 -5.07 21.62 34.80
C LEU A 274 -5.69 21.00 36.06
N GLN A 275 -5.24 19.81 36.46
CA GLN A 275 -5.67 19.15 37.70
C GLN A 275 -5.31 19.99 38.92
N ARG A 276 -4.11 20.58 38.98
CA ARG A 276 -3.71 21.51 40.05
C ARG A 276 -4.57 22.76 40.04
N GLN A 277 -4.87 23.33 38.88
CA GLN A 277 -5.77 24.49 38.75
C GLN A 277 -7.20 24.17 39.21
N ILE A 278 -7.73 23.01 38.81
CA ILE A 278 -9.06 22.54 39.23
C ILE A 278 -9.08 22.23 40.72
N SER A 279 -8.03 21.60 41.26
CA SER A 279 -7.85 21.35 42.70
C SER A 279 -7.86 22.67 43.47
N VAL A 280 -7.10 23.68 43.02
CA VAL A 280 -7.14 25.02 43.63
C VAL A 280 -8.54 25.60 43.57
N ILE A 281 -9.26 25.53 42.45
CA ILE A 281 -10.63 26.07 42.36
C ILE A 281 -11.62 25.29 43.26
N SER A 282 -11.43 23.98 43.41
CA SER A 282 -12.35 23.11 44.17
C SER A 282 -12.09 23.10 45.68
N GLU A 283 -10.83 23.25 46.10
CA GLU A 283 -10.39 23.13 47.48
C GLU A 283 -10.16 24.50 48.14
N SER A 284 -9.90 25.53 47.34
CA SER A 284 -9.70 26.88 47.85
C SER A 284 -11.03 27.65 47.96
N THR A 285 -11.50 27.77 49.19
CA THR A 285 -12.45 28.83 49.56
C THR A 285 -11.69 30.16 49.57
N PRO A 286 -12.32 31.30 49.24
CA PRO A 286 -11.63 32.60 49.18
C PRO A 286 -10.90 32.96 50.49
N SER A 287 -11.38 32.45 51.63
CA SER A 287 -10.74 32.62 52.94
C SER A 287 -9.42 31.84 53.10
N SER A 288 -9.27 30.67 52.47
CA SER A 288 -8.01 29.91 52.54
C SER A 288 -6.93 30.54 51.66
N LEU A 289 -7.27 31.07 50.48
CA LEU A 289 -6.33 31.83 49.63
C LEU A 289 -5.81 33.08 50.32
N ASP A 290 -6.67 33.85 50.99
CA ASP A 290 -6.25 35.03 51.74
C ASP A 290 -5.31 34.66 52.90
N SER A 291 -5.57 33.54 53.58
CA SER A 291 -4.71 33.05 54.67
C SER A 291 -3.34 32.58 54.16
N ILE A 292 -3.31 31.92 53.00
CA ILE A 292 -2.08 31.45 52.35
C ILE A 292 -1.29 32.65 51.81
N SER A 293 -1.94 33.62 51.17
CA SER A 293 -1.29 34.84 50.69
C SER A 293 -0.64 35.63 51.83
N ARG A 294 -1.31 35.73 52.99
CA ARG A 294 -0.72 36.33 54.20
C ARG A 294 0.52 35.55 54.68
N ARG A 295 0.45 34.21 54.72
CA ARG A 295 1.58 33.36 55.11
C ARG A 295 2.74 33.41 54.11
N VAL A 296 2.47 33.49 52.81
CA VAL A 296 3.49 33.69 51.78
C VAL A 296 4.14 35.06 51.93
N ARG A 297 3.36 36.10 52.27
CA ARG A 297 3.91 37.43 52.54
C ARG A 297 4.79 37.47 53.79
N THR A 298 4.44 36.72 54.83
CA THR A 298 5.32 36.59 56.01
C THR A 298 6.56 35.76 55.69
N LEU A 299 6.45 34.66 54.95
CA LEU A 299 7.59 33.82 54.57
C LEU A 299 8.55 34.55 53.60
N THR A 300 8.03 35.36 52.68
CA THR A 300 8.86 36.20 51.81
C THR A 300 9.61 37.26 52.61
N GLN A 301 8.95 37.92 53.57
CA GLN A 301 9.62 38.83 54.50
C GLN A 301 10.66 38.13 55.39
N GLU A 302 10.38 36.92 55.85
CA GLU A 302 11.34 36.11 56.62
C GLU A 302 12.53 35.66 55.75
N ALA A 303 12.30 35.32 54.48
CA ALA A 303 13.33 34.98 53.52
C ALA A 303 14.20 36.19 53.16
N GLU A 304 13.62 37.36 52.94
CA GLU A 304 14.33 38.62 52.72
C GLU A 304 15.20 38.98 53.93
N ARG A 305 14.67 38.86 55.15
CA ARG A 305 15.45 39.05 56.39
C ARG A 305 16.60 38.05 56.51
N LEU A 306 16.37 36.80 56.12
CA LEU A 306 17.41 35.76 56.13
C LEU A 306 18.48 36.07 55.08
N GLU A 307 18.10 36.53 53.89
CA GLU A 307 19.04 36.94 52.85
C GLU A 307 19.85 38.17 53.26
N GLU A 308 19.22 39.17 53.87
CA GLU A 308 19.88 40.34 54.47
C GLU A 308 20.88 39.90 55.55
N SER A 309 20.50 38.97 56.43
CA SER A 309 21.39 38.42 57.45
C SER A 309 22.57 37.66 56.86
N ARG A 310 22.35 36.90 55.77
CA ARG A 310 23.42 36.18 55.05
C ARG A 310 24.35 37.15 54.31
N LYS A 311 23.81 38.20 53.69
CA LYS A 311 24.61 39.26 53.06
C LYS A 311 25.44 40.00 54.10
N ALA A 312 24.85 40.36 55.23
CA ALA A 312 25.57 40.97 56.34
C ALA A 312 26.69 40.06 56.88
N ALA A 313 26.42 38.76 57.06
CA ALA A 313 27.42 37.77 57.48
C ALA A 313 28.56 37.62 56.45
N LYS A 314 28.24 37.57 55.15
CA LYS A 314 29.23 37.55 54.06
C LYS A 314 30.08 38.81 54.03
N THR A 315 29.47 39.99 54.12
CA THR A 315 30.23 41.25 54.18
C THR A 315 31.12 41.34 55.41
N ALA A 316 30.68 40.81 56.56
CA ALA A 316 31.50 40.73 57.76
C ALA A 316 32.68 39.75 57.57
N GLN A 317 32.47 38.63 56.88
CA GLN A 317 33.54 37.69 56.52
C GLN A 317 34.53 38.30 55.50
N ASP A 318 34.04 39.05 54.51
CA ASP A 318 34.89 39.76 53.54
C ASP A 318 35.72 40.86 54.21
N ILE A 319 35.16 41.57 55.19
CA ILE A 319 35.89 42.56 55.98
C ILE A 319 36.94 41.89 56.88
N LEU A 320 36.62 40.74 57.50
CA LEU A 320 37.57 39.95 58.28
C LEU A 320 38.71 39.38 57.42
N ARG A 321 38.41 39.01 56.18
CA ARG A 321 39.37 38.58 55.16
C ARG A 321 40.27 39.73 54.71
N ALA A 322 39.71 40.92 54.50
CA ALA A 322 40.48 42.14 54.20
C ALA A 322 41.36 42.60 55.38
N ALA A 323 40.98 42.28 56.61
CA ALA A 323 41.75 42.54 57.83
C ALA A 323 42.86 41.49 58.11
N GLY A 324 43.12 40.56 57.18
CA GLY A 324 44.24 39.62 57.27
C GLY A 324 43.97 38.37 58.13
N GLY A 325 42.71 38.05 58.40
CA GLY A 325 42.34 36.79 59.03
C GLY A 325 42.46 35.61 58.06
N ASP A 326 43.44 34.75 58.28
CA ASP A 326 43.63 33.46 57.60
C ASP A 326 42.49 32.50 58.00
N VAL A 327 41.36 32.60 57.31
CA VAL A 327 40.29 31.59 57.35
C VAL A 327 40.41 30.79 56.06
N ALA A 328 40.68 29.50 56.24
CA ALA A 328 41.08 28.53 55.23
C ALA A 328 40.26 28.58 53.92
N SER A 329 40.99 28.34 52.83
CA SER A 329 40.67 28.36 51.40
C SER A 329 39.48 27.53 50.88
N GLU A 330 38.45 27.25 51.68
CA GLU A 330 37.32 26.38 51.28
C GLU A 330 36.38 27.04 50.25
N GLU A 331 36.20 28.37 50.27
CA GLU A 331 35.23 29.05 49.37
C GLU A 331 35.67 29.08 47.90
N GLY A 332 36.97 29.04 47.61
CA GLY A 332 37.49 29.01 46.24
C GLY A 332 37.24 27.66 45.56
N GLU A 333 37.42 26.58 46.32
CA GLU A 333 37.09 25.23 45.88
C GLU A 333 35.58 25.05 45.74
N ASP A 334 34.79 25.59 46.68
CA ASP A 334 33.32 25.59 46.58
C ASP A 334 32.84 26.36 45.36
N SER A 335 33.42 27.52 45.03
CA SER A 335 33.02 28.29 43.83
C SER A 335 33.33 27.54 42.53
N GLU A 336 34.50 26.90 42.43
CA GLU A 336 34.85 26.09 41.26
C GLU A 336 34.02 24.80 41.17
N GLN A 337 33.75 24.16 42.31
CA GLN A 337 32.90 22.99 42.40
C GLN A 337 31.45 23.35 42.05
N VAL A 338 30.93 24.49 42.51
CA VAL A 338 29.61 25.02 42.14
C VAL A 338 29.56 25.35 40.64
N ALA A 339 30.61 25.93 40.06
CA ALA A 339 30.69 26.15 38.62
C ALA A 339 30.67 24.82 37.82
N LYS A 340 31.41 23.80 38.28
CA LYS A 340 31.41 22.45 37.70
C LYS A 340 30.06 21.76 37.86
N ILE A 341 29.42 21.89 39.02
CA ILE A 341 28.08 21.33 39.32
C ILE A 341 27.03 22.02 38.44
N ASN A 342 27.08 23.34 38.29
CA ASN A 342 26.17 24.07 37.40
C ASN A 342 26.39 23.68 35.93
N ALA A 343 27.63 23.47 35.51
CA ALA A 343 27.92 22.93 34.19
C ALA A 343 27.38 21.50 34.01
N LEU A 344 27.49 20.64 35.04
CA LEU A 344 26.93 19.29 35.04
C LEU A 344 25.40 19.28 35.08
N TYR A 345 24.76 20.21 35.78
CA TYR A 345 23.30 20.37 35.77
C TYR A 345 22.82 20.81 34.38
N GLY A 346 23.57 21.69 33.71
CA GLY A 346 23.28 22.06 32.33
C GLY A 346 23.38 20.88 31.35
N THR A 347 24.39 20.02 31.50
CA THR A 347 24.51 18.82 30.66
C THR A 347 23.53 17.72 31.07
N LEU A 348 23.13 17.63 32.34
CA LEU A 348 22.15 16.67 32.84
C LEU A 348 20.80 16.84 32.15
N THR A 349 20.33 18.08 31.96
CA THR A 349 19.08 18.34 31.24
C THR A 349 19.12 17.80 29.81
N THR A 350 20.27 17.90 29.12
CA THR A 350 20.43 17.32 27.77
C THR A 350 20.44 15.79 27.81
N ILE A 351 21.05 15.18 28.82
CA ILE A 351 21.10 13.73 29.00
C ILE A 351 19.72 13.18 29.39
N GLU A 352 18.97 13.88 30.24
CA GLU A 352 17.62 13.51 30.68
C GLU A 352 16.65 13.49 29.50
N ASN A 353 16.79 14.43 28.55
CA ASN A 353 16.01 14.43 27.31
C ASN A 353 16.41 13.31 26.33
N LEU A 354 17.68 12.89 26.31
CA LEU A 354 18.18 11.83 25.41
C LEU A 354 18.01 10.41 25.98
N SER A 355 17.98 10.27 27.30
CA SER A 355 17.79 8.99 28.01
C SER A 355 16.55 8.20 27.57
N PRO A 356 15.33 8.79 27.46
CA PRO A 356 14.14 8.06 27.02
C PRO A 356 14.17 7.66 25.54
N LEU A 357 15.04 8.26 24.72
CA LEU A 357 15.20 7.92 23.30
C LEU A 357 16.15 6.75 23.08
N LEU A 358 17.00 6.43 24.06
CA LEU A 358 18.01 5.37 23.92
C LEU A 358 17.39 3.97 23.80
N PRO A 359 16.37 3.56 24.59
CA PRO A 359 15.72 2.26 24.45
C PRO A 359 15.08 2.07 23.07
N SER A 360 14.37 3.08 22.54
CA SER A 360 13.71 2.99 21.24
C SER A 360 14.72 2.94 20.08
N LEU A 361 15.83 3.68 20.18
CA LEU A 361 16.93 3.57 19.22
C LEU A 361 17.62 2.20 19.28
N LEU A 362 17.76 1.62 20.47
CA LEU A 362 18.32 0.28 20.64
C LEU A 362 17.40 -0.79 20.04
N ASP A 363 16.09 -0.70 20.27
CA ASP A 363 15.11 -1.60 19.65
C ASP A 363 15.09 -1.44 18.13
N ARG A 364 15.14 -0.21 17.62
CA ARG A 364 15.28 0.04 16.18
C ARG A 364 16.57 -0.55 15.64
N LEU A 365 17.72 -0.33 16.27
CA LEU A 365 19.00 -0.93 15.88
C LEU A 365 18.97 -2.46 15.95
N ARG A 366 18.24 -3.05 16.90
CA ARG A 366 18.08 -4.51 17.00
C ARG A 366 17.24 -5.07 15.85
N SER A 367 16.17 -4.39 15.46
CA SER A 367 15.39 -4.74 14.26
C SER A 367 16.22 -4.55 12.97
N LEU A 368 16.99 -3.47 12.92
CA LEU A 368 17.82 -3.11 11.78
C LEU A 368 19.07 -4.00 11.66
N ARG A 369 19.53 -4.60 12.77
CA ARG A 369 20.68 -5.52 12.80
C ARG A 369 20.48 -6.71 11.88
N ALA A 370 19.28 -7.27 11.81
CA ALA A 370 18.98 -8.36 10.89
C ALA A 370 19.15 -7.91 9.45
N ILE A 371 18.57 -6.75 9.10
CA ILE A 371 18.69 -6.15 7.76
C ILE A 371 20.15 -5.80 7.42
N HIS A 372 20.93 -5.28 8.37
CA HIS A 372 22.34 -4.96 8.16
C HIS A 372 23.19 -6.23 7.98
N ALA A 373 22.90 -7.29 8.72
CA ALA A 373 23.56 -8.58 8.53
C ALA A 373 23.20 -9.19 7.17
N ASP A 374 21.93 -9.12 6.78
CA ASP A 374 21.47 -9.58 5.45
C ASP A 374 22.09 -8.74 4.33
N ALA A 375 22.21 -7.42 4.50
CA ALA A 375 22.88 -6.56 3.53
C ALA A 375 24.38 -6.88 3.40
N ALA A 376 25.06 -7.14 4.51
CA ALA A 376 26.46 -7.55 4.50
C ALA A 376 26.64 -8.90 3.80
N THR A 377 25.82 -9.90 4.12
CA THR A 377 25.86 -11.21 3.44
C THR A 377 25.48 -11.12 1.97
N ALA A 378 24.50 -10.28 1.62
CA ALA A 378 24.13 -10.02 0.23
C ALA A 378 25.28 -9.40 -0.56
N SER A 379 25.98 -8.41 0.01
CA SER A 379 27.16 -7.80 -0.63
C SER A 379 28.28 -8.82 -0.88
N GLU A 380 28.53 -9.70 0.09
CA GLU A 380 29.53 -10.77 -0.03
C GLU A 380 29.10 -11.84 -1.05
N SER A 381 27.79 -12.15 -1.11
CA SER A 381 27.21 -13.06 -2.10
C SER A 381 27.32 -12.49 -3.51
N LEU A 382 27.10 -11.17 -3.66
CA LEU A 382 27.23 -10.46 -4.92
C LEU A 382 28.68 -10.49 -5.41
N GLU A 383 29.64 -10.19 -4.52
CA GLU A 383 31.07 -10.25 -4.85
C GLU A 383 31.49 -11.68 -5.27
N ARG A 384 30.95 -12.71 -4.61
CA ARG A 384 31.16 -14.11 -5.03
C ARG A 384 30.55 -14.40 -6.40
N THR A 385 29.35 -13.91 -6.68
CA THR A 385 28.72 -14.10 -8.00
C THR A 385 29.48 -13.36 -9.10
N GLU A 386 29.98 -12.16 -8.82
CA GLU A 386 30.80 -11.38 -9.74
C GLU A 386 32.11 -12.09 -10.07
N LYS A 387 32.81 -12.62 -9.04
CA LYS A 387 34.01 -13.45 -9.23
C LYS A 387 33.73 -14.67 -10.10
N LYS A 388 32.65 -15.42 -9.82
CA LYS A 388 32.25 -16.57 -10.65
C LYS A 388 31.90 -16.17 -12.09
N GLN A 389 31.25 -15.02 -12.27
CA GLN A 389 30.92 -14.51 -13.60
C GLN A 389 32.18 -14.11 -14.37
N ALA A 390 33.16 -13.49 -13.71
CA ALA A 390 34.45 -13.16 -14.30
C ALA A 390 35.25 -14.42 -14.69
N GLU A 391 35.27 -15.43 -13.82
CA GLU A 391 35.87 -16.75 -14.11
C GLU A 391 35.19 -17.42 -15.31
N MET A 392 33.86 -17.51 -15.30
CA MET A 392 33.09 -18.09 -16.41
C MET A 392 33.31 -17.32 -17.71
N ALA A 393 33.40 -15.99 -17.68
CA ALA A 393 33.73 -15.19 -18.85
C ALA A 393 35.14 -15.49 -19.37
N SER A 394 36.11 -15.70 -18.46
CA SER A 394 37.47 -16.10 -18.83
C SER A 394 37.50 -17.50 -19.45
N ASP A 395 36.72 -18.43 -18.91
CA ASP A 395 36.64 -19.79 -19.44
C ASP A 395 35.97 -19.80 -20.80
N ILE A 396 34.86 -19.07 -21.00
CA ILE A 396 34.23 -18.92 -22.32
C ILE A 396 35.23 -18.38 -23.36
N ARG A 397 36.13 -17.46 -22.99
CA ARG A 397 37.21 -17.02 -23.89
C ARG A 397 38.16 -18.16 -24.24
N LYS A 398 38.62 -18.94 -23.25
CA LYS A 398 39.46 -20.12 -23.49
C LYS A 398 38.76 -21.17 -24.36
N TRP A 399 37.46 -21.40 -24.15
CA TRP A 399 36.66 -22.31 -24.99
C TRP A 399 36.56 -21.81 -26.43
N ARG A 400 36.40 -20.50 -26.66
CA ARG A 400 36.42 -19.91 -28.01
C ARG A 400 37.78 -20.06 -28.68
N GLU A 401 38.87 -19.72 -27.99
CA GLU A 401 40.22 -19.91 -28.51
C GLU A 401 40.53 -21.38 -28.80
N GLY A 402 40.06 -22.30 -27.93
CA GLY A 402 40.18 -23.73 -28.15
C GLY A 402 39.40 -24.20 -29.38
N LEU A 403 38.18 -23.69 -29.56
CA LEU A 403 37.35 -24.00 -30.73
C LEU A 403 37.96 -23.46 -32.02
N GLU A 404 38.52 -22.25 -32.00
CA GLU A 404 39.23 -21.66 -33.14
C GLU A 404 40.46 -22.49 -33.55
N LYS A 405 41.26 -22.95 -32.57
CA LYS A 405 42.37 -23.87 -32.82
C LYS A 405 41.91 -25.21 -33.40
N VAL A 406 40.78 -25.75 -32.92
CA VAL A 406 40.21 -26.99 -33.46
C VAL A 406 39.68 -26.77 -34.88
N GLU A 407 39.05 -25.62 -35.16
CA GLU A 407 38.60 -25.26 -36.51
C GLU A 407 39.79 -25.13 -37.47
N GLU A 408 40.87 -24.46 -37.05
CA GLU A 408 42.10 -24.35 -37.83
C GLU A 408 42.75 -25.71 -38.06
N ALA A 409 42.83 -26.55 -37.03
CA ALA A 409 43.34 -27.92 -37.14
C ALA A 409 42.47 -28.77 -38.08
N MET A 410 41.14 -28.60 -38.05
CA MET A 410 40.22 -29.29 -38.95
C MET A 410 40.36 -28.83 -40.40
N LYS A 411 40.50 -27.51 -40.64
CA LYS A 411 40.78 -26.97 -41.99
C LYS A 411 42.11 -27.47 -42.54
N ASN A 412 43.15 -27.49 -41.72
CA ASN A 412 44.45 -28.03 -42.10
C ASN A 412 44.36 -29.55 -42.37
N GLY A 413 43.64 -30.28 -41.52
CA GLY A 413 43.35 -31.71 -41.72
C GLY A 413 42.58 -31.99 -43.02
N GLU A 414 41.57 -31.18 -43.33
CA GLU A 414 40.80 -31.25 -44.58
C GLU A 414 41.70 -30.95 -45.79
N ALA A 415 42.55 -29.94 -45.72
CA ALA A 415 43.51 -29.63 -46.77
C ALA A 415 44.48 -30.79 -47.02
N VAL A 416 45.05 -31.36 -45.96
CA VAL A 416 45.94 -32.54 -46.05
C VAL A 416 45.18 -33.76 -46.58
N MET A 417 43.95 -34.00 -46.13
CA MET A 417 43.14 -35.12 -46.60
C MET A 417 42.75 -34.96 -48.07
N SER A 418 42.41 -33.75 -48.51
CA SER A 418 42.15 -33.44 -49.92
C SER A 418 43.40 -33.59 -50.79
N GLY A 419 44.58 -33.23 -50.26
CA GLY A 419 45.87 -33.45 -50.90
C GLY A 419 46.16 -34.94 -51.05
N ASN A 420 46.01 -35.72 -49.97
CA ASN A 420 46.16 -37.17 -49.98
C ASN A 420 45.16 -37.84 -50.94
N MET A 421 43.91 -37.38 -50.96
CA MET A 421 42.89 -37.87 -51.89
C MET A 421 43.31 -37.66 -53.35
N LYS A 422 43.84 -36.47 -53.70
CA LYS A 422 44.35 -36.19 -55.05
C LYS A 422 45.56 -37.07 -55.41
N VAL A 423 46.45 -37.34 -54.45
CA VAL A 423 47.59 -38.24 -54.67
C VAL A 423 47.11 -39.67 -54.92
N VAL A 424 46.16 -40.16 -54.12
CA VAL A 424 45.55 -41.49 -54.31
C VAL A 424 44.78 -41.55 -55.64
N GLU A 425 44.03 -40.52 -56.00
CA GLU A 425 43.36 -40.41 -57.29
C GLU A 425 44.37 -40.46 -58.45
N GLY A 426 45.51 -39.78 -58.32
CA GLY A 426 46.62 -39.88 -59.27
C GLY A 426 47.16 -41.30 -59.39
N TRP A 427 47.38 -41.99 -58.27
CA TRP A 427 47.83 -43.38 -58.28
C TRP A 427 46.80 -44.33 -58.90
N VAL A 428 45.51 -44.12 -58.65
CA VAL A 428 44.43 -44.89 -59.27
C VAL A 428 44.39 -44.66 -60.78
N LYS A 429 44.46 -43.41 -61.24
CA LYS A 429 44.51 -43.08 -62.68
C LYS A 429 45.75 -43.67 -63.37
N ASP A 430 46.90 -43.62 -62.73
CA ASP A 430 48.12 -44.26 -63.25
C ASP A 430 47.98 -45.79 -63.34
N LEU A 431 47.24 -46.40 -62.41
CA LEU A 431 46.95 -47.82 -62.40
C LEU A 431 45.91 -48.20 -63.47
N GLU A 432 44.87 -47.38 -63.65
CA GLU A 432 43.90 -47.49 -64.75
C GLU A 432 44.58 -47.39 -66.12
N GLN A 433 45.45 -46.40 -66.33
CA GLN A 433 46.21 -46.26 -67.59
C GLN A 433 47.16 -47.43 -67.85
N LYS A 434 47.70 -48.06 -66.81
CA LYS A 434 48.52 -49.27 -66.95
C LYS A 434 47.66 -50.49 -67.29
N MET A 435 46.45 -50.58 -66.73
CA MET A 435 45.48 -51.63 -67.05
C MET A 435 44.93 -51.49 -68.48
N GLU A 436 44.72 -50.28 -69.00
CA GLU A 436 44.30 -50.05 -70.39
C GLU A 436 45.39 -50.37 -71.43
N LYS A 437 46.67 -50.38 -71.03
CA LYS A 437 47.81 -50.70 -71.90
C LYS A 437 48.13 -52.21 -71.94
N LEU A 438 47.47 -53.01 -71.12
CA LEU A 438 47.51 -54.48 -71.12
C LEU A 438 46.33 -55.02 -71.90
#